data_AF-A0A509LGP8-F1
#
_entry.id   AF-A0A509LGP8-F1
#
_cell.length_a   1.000
_cell.length_b   1.000
_cell.length_c   1.000
_cell.angle_alpha   90.00
_cell.angle_beta   90.00
_cell.angle_gamma   90.00
#
_symmetry.space_group_name_H-M   'P 1'
#
loop_
_entity.id
_entity.type
_entity.pdbx_description
1 polymer ?
#
loop_
_entity_poly.entity_id
_entity_poly.type
_entity_poly.pdbx_seq_one_letter_code
_entity_poly.pdbx_strand_id
1 'polypeptide(L)' 'MFTGIIESFGTIKLIESSGEGRVIHIDCDMNLSDSKIGDSIAVNG' A
#
# COMPACT_ATOMS: atom_id res chain seq x y z
N MET A 1 11.99 -6.50 -4.62
CA MET A 1 12.81 -6.73 -3.41
C MET A 1 12.75 -5.46 -2.58
N PHE A 2 12.59 -5.58 -1.25
CA PHE A 2 12.48 -4.44 -0.33
C PHE A 2 13.71 -4.39 0.59
N THR A 3 14.11 -3.18 1.00
CA THR A 3 15.28 -2.97 1.87
C THR A 3 14.95 -3.02 3.37
N GLY A 4 13.66 -2.99 3.73
CA GLY A 4 13.21 -2.90 5.12
C GLY A 4 13.22 -1.48 5.70
N ILE A 5 13.52 -0.45 4.89
CA ILE A 5 13.41 0.95 5.30
C ILE A 5 11.95 1.37 5.15
N ILE A 6 11.35 1.87 6.24
CA ILE A 6 9.98 2.41 6.22
C ILE A 6 10.03 3.86 5.74
N GLU A 7 9.39 4.14 4.61
CA GLU A 7 9.39 5.47 3.98
C GLU A 7 8.24 6.35 4.49
N SER A 8 7.08 5.76 4.79
CA SER A 8 5.91 6.49 5.27
C SER A 8 5.08 5.64 6.23
N PHE A 9 4.26 6.32 7.04
CA PHE A 9 3.11 5.72 7.71
C PHE A 9 1.87 5.94 6.87
N GLY A 10 0.93 5.00 6.93
CA GLY A 10 -0.35 5.09 6.24
C GLY A 10 -1.52 4.83 7.17
N THR A 11 -2.71 5.28 6.77
CA THR A 11 -3.97 5.03 7.47
C THR A 11 -4.89 4.22 6.56
N ILE A 12 -5.36 3.07 7.05
CA ILE A 12 -6.42 2.32 6.36
C ILE A 12 -7.70 3.15 6.42
N LYS A 13 -8.23 3.53 5.25
CA LYS A 13 -9.48 4.30 5.16
C LYS A 13 -10.69 3.41 4.89
N LEU A 14 -10.49 2.31 4.17
CA LEU A 14 -11.55 1.39 3.78
C LEU A 14 -11.00 -0.03 3.59
N ILE A 15 -11.83 -1.02 3.95
CA ILE A 15 -11.60 -2.42 3.66
C ILE A 15 -12.88 -2.97 3.02
N GLU A 16 -12.75 -3.51 1.81
CA GLU A 16 -13.85 -4.07 1.04
C GLU A 16 -13.63 -5.57 0.82
N SER A 17 -14.71 -6.35 0.90
CA SER A 17 -14.67 -7.78 0.57
C SER A 17 -14.67 -7.99 -0.93
N SER A 18 -13.75 -8.81 -1.45
CA SER A 18 -13.66 -9.13 -2.88
C SER A 18 -13.32 -10.61 -3.08
N GLY A 19 -14.35 -11.44 -3.28
CA GLY A 19 -14.21 -12.88 -3.39
C GLY A 19 -13.59 -13.48 -2.12
N GLU A 20 -12.54 -14.29 -2.29
CA GLU A 20 -11.75 -14.84 -1.17
C GLU A 20 -10.76 -13.81 -0.58
N GLY A 21 -10.57 -12.65 -1.23
CA GLY A 21 -9.64 -11.60 -0.83
C GLY A 21 -10.30 -10.34 -0.29
N ARG A 22 -9.50 -9.28 -0.15
CA ARG A 22 -9.92 -7.94 0.28
C ARG A 22 -9.26 -6.87 -0.59
N VAL A 23 -9.98 -5.77 -0.83
CA VAL A 23 -9.41 -4.52 -1.35
C VAL A 23 -9.22 -3.58 -0.16
N ILE A 24 -8.01 -3.06 0.01
CA ILE A 24 -7.66 -2.19 1.14
C ILE A 24 -7.23 -0.84 0.56
N HIS A 25 -7.88 0.24 1.01
CA HIS A 25 -7.53 1.60 0.63
C HIS A 25 -6.67 2.21 1.73
N ILE A 26 -5.43 2.57 1.38
CA ILE A 26 -4.44 3.12 2.29
C ILE A 26 -4.12 4.54 1.84
N ASP A 27 -4.37 5.50 2.71
CA ASP A 27 -3.94 6.88 2.57
C ASP A 27 -2.55 7.02 3.18
N CYS A 28 -1.62 7.70 2.51
CA CYS A 28 -0.26 7.90 3.00
C CYS A 28 0.38 9.14 2.37
N ASP A 29 1.40 9.66 3.04
CA ASP A 29 2.12 10.86 2.60
C ASP A 29 3.34 10.51 1.71
N MET A 30 3.44 9.26 1.24
CA MET A 30 4.52 8.80 0.37
C MET A 30 4.41 9.41 -1.03
N ASN A 31 5.53 9.79 -1.63
CA ASN A 31 5.54 10.28 -3.01
C ASN A 31 5.38 9.11 -4.00
N LEU A 32 4.22 9.03 -4.65
CA LEU A 32 3.89 7.98 -5.63
C LEU A 32 4.18 8.36 -7.08
N SER A 33 4.85 9.48 -7.36
CA SER A 33 5.02 10.02 -8.72
C SER A 33 5.71 9.05 -9.70
N ASP A 34 6.63 8.22 -9.19
CA ASP A 34 7.36 7.24 -9.99
C ASP A 34 6.70 5.84 -9.98
N SER A 35 5.65 5.64 -9.16
CA SER A 35 4.94 4.37 -9.05
C SER A 35 3.84 4.26 -10.10
N LYS A 36 3.62 3.04 -10.59
CA LYS A 36 2.60 2.69 -11.58
C LYS A 36 1.75 1.53 -11.09
N ILE A 37 0.57 1.41 -11.69
CA ILE A 37 -0.28 0.23 -11.49
C ILE A 37 0.50 -1.03 -11.89
N GLY A 38 0.56 -2.00 -10.97
CA GLY A 38 1.33 -3.23 -11.13
C GLY A 38 2.64 -3.23 -10.33
N ASP A 39 3.12 -2.08 -9.87
CA ASP A 39 4.25 -2.01 -8.95
C ASP A 39 3.89 -2.56 -7.56
N SER A 40 4.90 -3.01 -6.82
CA SER A 40 4.73 -3.58 -5.49
C SER A 40 5.15 -2.59 -4.41
N ILE A 41 4.28 -2.37 -3.42
CA ILE A 41 4.55 -1.58 -2.23
C ILE A 41 4.39 -2.50 -1.01
N ALA A 42 5.41 -2.55 -0.15
CA ALA A 42 5.35 -3.31 1.10
C ALA A 42 4.49 -2.57 2.13
N VAL A 43 3.61 -3.29 2.83
CA VAL A 43 2.71 -2.74 3.86
C VAL A 43 2.80 -3.63 5.10
N ASN A 44 3.48 -3.14 6.14
CA ASN A 44 3.82 -3.91 7.34
C ASN A 44 4.60 -5.21 7.08
N GLY A 45 5.44 -5.23 6.04
CA GLY A 45 6.29 -6.36 5.64
C GLY A 45 6.44 -6.48 4.14
#